data_AF-A0A2X2IQJ2-F1
#
_entry.id   AF-A0A2X2IQJ2-F1
#
_cell.length_a   1.000
_cell.length_b   1.000
_cell.length_c   1.000
_cell.angle_alpha   90.00
_cell.angle_beta   90.00
_cell.angle_gamma   90.00
#
_symmetry.space_group_name_H-M   'P 1'
#
loop_
_entity.id
_entity.type
_entity.pdbx_description
1 polymer ?
#
loop_
_entity_poly.entity_id
_entity_poly.type
_entity_poly.pdbx_seq_one_letter_code
_entity_poly.pdbx_strand_id
1 'polypeptide(L)'
;MYIIPAIDVLDKKVVRLREGNYNDVTTYAISLEEQIETYRANGTELVHIIDLNGAKGDFSNQAYLFDIIQKTDMKIQYGGGVRSIEKVKELVDAGILSRYCRNTGNHQSFILGGAGYVERR
;
A
#
# COMPACT_ATOMS: atom_id res chain seq x y z
N MET A 1 -10.99 18.44 -2.81
CA MET A 1 -9.82 17.98 -2.02
C MET A 1 -9.92 16.46 -1.93
N TYR A 2 -8.88 15.72 -2.32
CA TYR A 2 -8.89 14.25 -2.23
C TYR A 2 -8.27 13.82 -0.89
N ILE A 3 -9.00 13.03 -0.12
CA ILE A 3 -8.51 12.39 1.10
C ILE A 3 -8.19 10.94 0.74
N ILE A 4 -6.96 10.52 1.00
CA ILE A 4 -6.48 9.15 0.78
C ILE A 4 -6.22 8.58 2.17
N PRO A 5 -7.03 7.63 2.69
CA PRO A 5 -6.72 6.94 3.94
C PRO A 5 -5.45 6.10 3.78
N ALA A 6 -4.68 6.01 4.86
CA ALA A 6 -3.48 5.18 4.94
C ALA A 6 -3.68 4.02 5.91
N ILE A 7 -3.17 2.85 5.54
CA ILE A 7 -3.11 1.63 6.35
C ILE A 7 -1.64 1.23 6.47
N ASP A 8 -1.09 1.29 7.68
CA ASP A 8 0.22 0.72 7.94
C ASP A 8 0.08 -0.78 8.21
N VAL A 9 0.93 -1.59 7.59
CA VAL A 9 0.97 -3.05 7.79
C VAL A 9 2.33 -3.46 8.31
N LEU A 10 2.36 -4.16 9.44
CA LEU A 10 3.54 -4.74 10.07
C LEU A 10 3.22 -6.19 10.42
N ASP A 11 4.08 -7.13 10.03
CA ASP A 11 3.91 -8.57 10.28
C ASP A 11 2.49 -9.09 9.96
N LYS A 12 1.96 -8.72 8.79
CA LYS A 12 0.60 -9.03 8.29
C LYS A 12 -0.56 -8.50 9.15
N LYS A 13 -0.31 -7.57 10.08
CA LYS A 13 -1.33 -6.93 10.92
C LYS A 13 -1.51 -5.47 10.54
N VAL A 14 -2.74 -4.97 10.61
CA VAL A 14 -3.03 -3.55 10.52
C VAL A 14 -2.53 -2.88 11.80
N VAL A 15 -1.65 -1.89 11.65
CA VAL A 15 -1.06 -1.14 12.75
C VAL A 15 -1.17 0.36 12.53
N ARG A 16 -0.78 1.13 13.53
CA ARG A 16 -0.47 2.56 13.39
C ARG A 16 0.70 2.90 14.28
N LEU A 17 1.72 3.53 13.70
CA LEU A 17 2.87 4.04 14.44
C LEU A 17 2.54 5.42 15.01
N ARG A 18 2.89 5.67 16.26
CA ARG A 18 2.91 7.04 16.79
C ARG A 18 4.20 7.73 16.32
N GLU A 19 4.05 8.80 15.54
CA GLU A 19 5.18 9.61 15.03
C GLU A 19 6.28 8.78 14.30
N GLY A 20 5.91 7.63 13.71
CA GLY A 20 6.84 6.71 13.06
C GLY A 20 7.69 5.85 14.01
N ASN A 21 7.41 5.88 15.31
CA ASN A 21 8.15 5.11 16.31
C ASN A 21 7.70 3.64 16.34
N TYR A 22 8.58 2.72 15.93
CA TYR A 22 8.35 1.27 15.97
C TYR A 22 8.24 0.67 17.38
N ASN A 23 8.49 1.44 18.44
CA ASN A 23 8.28 1.02 19.82
C ASN A 23 6.91 1.44 20.39
N ASP A 24 6.19 2.35 19.73
CA ASP A 24 4.84 2.81 20.10
C ASP A 24 3.87 2.45 18.97
N VAL A 25 3.58 1.14 18.87
CA VAL A 25 2.76 0.53 17.82
C VAL A 25 1.39 0.20 18.38
N THR A 26 0.35 0.82 17.84
CA THR A 26 -1.02 0.39 18.09
C THR A 26 -1.40 -0.67 17.06
N THR A 27 -1.63 -1.91 17.49
CA THR A 27 -2.14 -2.99 16.63
C THR A 27 -3.66 -3.01 16.65
N TYR A 28 -4.30 -3.05 15.48
CA TYR A 28 -5.76 -3.20 15.39
C TYR A 28 -6.13 -4.68 15.21
N ALA A 29 -7.19 -5.12 15.90
CA ALA A 29 -7.75 -6.47 15.75
C ALA A 29 -8.72 -6.54 14.56
N ILE A 30 -8.26 -6.08 13.39
CA ILE A 30 -9.00 -6.09 12.12
C ILE A 30 -8.07 -6.61 11.02
N SER A 31 -8.61 -7.36 10.07
CA SER A 31 -7.86 -7.77 8.88
C SER A 31 -7.65 -6.59 7.92
N LEU A 32 -6.63 -6.71 7.07
CA LEU A 32 -6.41 -5.72 6.00
C LEU A 32 -7.58 -5.69 5.00
N GLU A 33 -8.17 -6.85 4.69
CA GLU A 33 -9.33 -6.99 3.81
C GLU A 33 -10.55 -6.22 4.37
N GLU A 34 -10.91 -6.42 5.65
CA GLU A 34 -12.00 -5.69 6.31
C GLU A 34 -11.75 -4.17 6.37
N GLN A 35 -10.51 -3.74 6.58
CA GLN A 35 -10.15 -2.31 6.62
C GLN A 35 -10.26 -1.66 5.23
N ILE A 36 -9.85 -2.36 4.16
CA ILE A 36 -10.01 -1.90 2.77
C ILE A 36 -11.50 -1.79 2.42
N GLU A 37 -12.29 -2.82 2.70
CA GLU A 37 -13.74 -2.82 2.41
C GLU A 37 -14.49 -1.79 3.25
N THR A 38 -14.05 -1.52 4.49
CA THR A 38 -14.56 -0.39 5.29
C THR A 38 -14.31 0.94 4.58
N TYR A 39 -13.13 1.20 4.02
CA TYR A 39 -12.89 2.43 3.26
C TYR A 39 -13.68 2.48 1.95
N ARG A 40 -13.81 1.36 1.24
CA ARG A 40 -14.65 1.21 0.03
C ARG A 40 -16.10 1.58 0.32
N ALA A 41 -16.67 1.03 1.39
CA ALA A 41 -18.05 1.29 1.83
C ALA A 41 -18.27 2.77 2.24
N ASN A 42 -17.24 3.44 2.75
CA ASN A 42 -17.24 4.89 3.01
C ASN A 42 -17.06 5.75 1.74
N GLY A 43 -17.08 5.17 0.54
CA GLY A 43 -16.94 5.90 -0.73
C GLY A 43 -15.51 6.26 -1.11
N THR A 44 -14.50 5.60 -0.52
CA THR A 44 -13.09 5.83 -0.86
C THR A 44 -12.73 5.08 -2.14
N GLU A 45 -12.27 5.79 -3.17
CA GLU A 45 -11.80 5.15 -4.42
C GLU A 45 -10.36 4.62 -4.36
N LEU A 46 -9.53 5.16 -3.45
CA LEU A 46 -8.09 4.94 -3.38
C LEU A 46 -7.62 4.87 -1.92
N VAL A 47 -6.93 3.80 -1.54
CA VAL A 47 -6.26 3.65 -0.23
C VAL A 47 -4.75 3.57 -0.39
N HIS A 48 -4.01 4.10 0.58
CA HIS A 48 -2.57 3.90 0.68
C HIS A 48 -2.25 2.77 1.67
N ILE A 49 -1.58 1.72 1.22
CA ILE A 49 -1.04 0.66 2.06
C ILE A 49 0.47 0.89 2.20
N ILE A 50 0.97 0.86 3.44
CA ILE A 50 2.38 1.04 3.78
C ILE A 50 2.90 -0.25 4.43
N ASP A 51 3.70 -1.02 3.69
CA ASP A 51 4.41 -2.19 4.21
C ASP A 51 5.64 -1.76 5.01
N LEU A 52 5.51 -1.85 6.34
CA LEU A 52 6.55 -1.50 7.29
C LEU A 52 7.65 -2.57 7.40
N ASN A 53 7.38 -3.83 7.02
CA ASN A 53 8.43 -4.84 6.87
C ASN A 53 9.28 -4.49 5.64
N GLY A 54 8.63 -4.22 4.51
CA GLY A 54 9.29 -3.78 3.27
C GLY A 54 10.16 -2.54 3.52
N ALA A 55 9.66 -1.55 4.27
CA ALA A 55 10.42 -0.37 4.66
C ALA A 55 11.70 -0.67 5.49
N LYS A 56 11.72 -1.76 6.27
CA LYS A 56 12.89 -2.28 7.00
C LYS A 56 13.80 -3.15 6.13
N GLY A 57 13.38 -3.53 4.93
CA GLY A 57 14.10 -4.44 4.03
C GLY A 57 13.70 -5.92 4.15
N ASP A 58 12.64 -6.24 4.90
CA ASP A 58 12.03 -7.57 4.91
C ASP A 58 10.83 -7.63 3.95
N PHE A 59 10.87 -8.53 2.99
CA PHE A 59 9.85 -8.67 1.95
C PHE A 59 8.83 -9.80 2.23
N SER A 60 8.86 -10.40 3.43
CA SER A 60 7.97 -11.50 3.84
C SER A 60 6.47 -11.17 3.76
N ASN A 61 6.09 -9.90 3.93
CA ASN A 61 4.71 -9.43 3.83
C ASN A 61 4.18 -9.36 2.39
N GLN A 62 5.05 -9.26 1.38
CA GLN A 62 4.60 -8.89 0.03
C GLN A 62 3.64 -9.88 -0.58
N ALA A 63 3.91 -11.19 -0.49
CA ALA A 63 3.02 -12.21 -1.05
C ALA A 63 1.59 -12.14 -0.43
N TYR A 64 1.50 -11.80 0.86
CA TYR A 64 0.22 -11.59 1.55
C TYR A 64 -0.49 -10.33 1.07
N LEU A 65 0.26 -9.22 0.89
CA LEU A 65 -0.30 -7.98 0.36
C LEU A 65 -0.74 -8.12 -1.10
N PHE A 66 0.03 -8.83 -1.94
CA PHE A 66 -0.32 -9.13 -3.33
C PHE A 66 -1.63 -9.91 -3.46
N ASP A 67 -1.78 -11.00 -2.69
CA ASP A 67 -3.00 -11.82 -2.67
C ASP A 67 -4.25 -10.99 -2.33
N ILE A 68 -4.15 -10.11 -1.32
CA ILE A 68 -5.24 -9.20 -0.93
C ILE A 68 -5.53 -8.16 -2.02
N ILE A 69 -4.50 -7.59 -2.64
CA ILE A 69 -4.65 -6.56 -3.66
C ILE A 69 -5.26 -7.13 -4.95
N GLN A 70 -5.01 -8.40 -5.28
CA GLN A 70 -5.67 -9.08 -6.40
C GLN A 70 -7.14 -9.45 -6.15
N LYS A 71 -7.56 -9.53 -4.88
CA LYS A 71 -8.95 -9.83 -4.49
C LYS A 71 -9.89 -8.62 -4.44
N THR A 72 -9.36 -7.39 -4.51
CA THR A 72 -10.15 -6.16 -4.37
C THR A 72 -10.11 -5.31 -5.65
N ASP A 73 -11.28 -4.80 -6.05
CA ASP A 73 -11.40 -3.89 -7.20
C ASP A 73 -10.94 -2.45 -6.89
N MET A 74 -10.58 -2.18 -5.62
CA MET A 74 -10.25 -0.84 -5.16
C MET A 74 -8.85 -0.40 -5.61
N LYS A 75 -8.66 0.90 -5.90
CA LYS A 75 -7.34 1.41 -6.29
C LYS A 75 -6.44 1.43 -5.05
N ILE A 76 -5.21 0.92 -5.18
CA ILE A 76 -4.28 0.80 -4.05
C ILE A 76 -2.95 1.46 -4.37
N GLN A 77 -2.52 2.36 -3.50
CA GLN A 77 -1.17 2.93 -3.46
C GLN A 77 -0.31 2.07 -2.53
N TYR A 78 0.70 1.37 -3.06
CA TYR A 78 1.64 0.59 -2.27
C TYR A 78 2.90 1.41 -1.94
N GLY A 79 3.25 1.53 -0.67
CA GLY A 79 4.56 1.99 -0.21
C GLY A 79 5.21 0.93 0.69
N GLY A 80 6.53 0.94 0.79
CA GLY A 80 7.24 -0.02 1.65
C GLY A 80 8.56 -0.52 1.08
N GLY A 81 9.59 0.32 1.12
CA GLY A 81 10.98 -0.06 0.86
C GLY A 81 11.29 -0.64 -0.52
N VAL A 82 10.43 -0.41 -1.51
CA VAL A 82 10.70 -0.70 -2.92
C VAL A 82 11.89 0.14 -3.36
N ARG A 83 13.07 -0.49 -3.46
CA ARG A 83 14.37 0.17 -3.77
C ARG A 83 15.03 -0.39 -5.03
N SER A 84 14.38 -1.32 -5.73
CA SER A 84 14.88 -1.96 -6.96
C SER A 84 13.85 -1.84 -8.08
N ILE A 85 14.33 -1.73 -9.32
CA ILE A 85 13.49 -1.56 -10.52
C ILE A 85 12.77 -2.88 -10.86
N GLU A 86 13.43 -4.01 -10.63
CA GLU A 86 12.85 -5.35 -10.73
C GLU A 86 11.62 -5.46 -9.83
N LYS A 87 11.69 -4.89 -8.63
CA LYS A 87 10.59 -4.94 -7.67
C LYS A 87 9.43 -4.02 -8.03
N VAL A 88 9.72 -2.84 -8.61
CA VAL A 88 8.68 -2.00 -9.24
C VAL A 88 7.99 -2.79 -10.36
N LYS A 89 8.74 -3.57 -11.14
CA LYS A 89 8.16 -4.38 -12.22
C LYS A 89 7.26 -5.50 -11.69
N GLU A 90 7.70 -6.27 -10.69
CA GLU A 90 6.84 -7.27 -10.03
C GLU A 90 5.55 -6.66 -9.46
N LEU A 91 5.63 -5.47 -8.87
CA LEU A 91 4.47 -4.73 -8.38
C LEU A 91 3.51 -4.40 -9.53
N VAL A 92 4.01 -3.82 -10.62
CA VAL A 92 3.21 -3.44 -11.80
C VAL A 92 2.60 -4.67 -12.49
N ASP A 93 3.37 -5.75 -12.67
CA ASP A 93 2.92 -7.00 -13.30
C ASP A 93 1.83 -7.69 -12.45
N ALA A 94 1.85 -7.54 -11.12
CA ALA A 94 0.81 -8.03 -10.22
C ALA A 94 -0.48 -7.18 -10.21
N GLY A 95 -0.57 -6.13 -11.03
CA GLY A 95 -1.69 -5.19 -11.05
C GLY A 95 -1.62 -4.13 -9.96
N ILE A 96 -0.50 -3.99 -9.23
CA ILE A 96 -0.26 -2.88 -8.30
C ILE A 96 0.18 -1.64 -9.07
N LEU A 97 -0.07 -0.51 -8.44
CA LEU A 97 -0.43 0.72 -9.10
C LEU A 97 0.55 1.82 -8.65
N SER A 98 1.31 2.41 -9.58
CA SER A 98 2.54 3.22 -9.33
C SER A 98 2.66 4.54 -10.15
N ARG A 99 2.70 5.72 -9.48
CA ARG A 99 2.65 7.07 -10.09
C ARG A 99 3.07 8.21 -9.14
N TYR A 100 3.85 7.94 -8.10
CA TYR A 100 4.56 9.03 -7.43
C TYR A 100 5.95 8.58 -6.97
N CYS A 101 6.96 9.35 -7.35
CA CYS A 101 8.31 9.21 -6.87
C CYS A 101 8.76 10.62 -6.44
N ARG A 102 8.72 10.88 -5.13
CA ARG A 102 9.44 12.02 -4.53
C ARG A 102 10.65 11.46 -3.81
N ASN A 103 11.83 11.94 -4.19
CA ASN A 103 13.05 11.66 -3.47
C ASN A 103 13.13 12.55 -2.22
N THR A 104 12.46 12.13 -1.15
CA THR A 104 12.54 12.77 0.18
C THR A 104 12.75 11.70 1.24
N GLY A 105 14.02 11.44 1.58
CA GLY A 105 14.45 10.73 2.79
C GLY A 105 13.75 9.39 3.09
N ASN A 106 14.37 8.28 2.68
CA ASN A 106 14.12 6.91 3.16
C ASN A 106 12.78 6.21 2.85
N HIS A 107 11.71 6.90 2.43
CA HIS A 107 10.42 6.26 2.11
C HIS A 107 9.96 6.53 0.66
N GLN A 108 9.67 5.45 -0.08
CA GLN A 108 9.06 5.50 -1.42
C GLN A 108 7.65 4.88 -1.38
N SER A 109 6.67 5.61 -1.93
CA SER A 109 5.25 5.26 -1.95
C SER A 109 4.63 5.50 -3.33
N PHE A 110 4.06 4.47 -3.96
CA PHE A 110 3.71 4.42 -5.38
C PHE A 110 2.17 4.23 -5.60
N ILE A 111 1.50 5.09 -6.41
CA ILE A 111 0.02 5.15 -6.66
C ILE A 111 -0.44 4.85 -8.11
N LEU A 112 -1.54 4.16 -8.41
CA LEU A 112 -2.41 4.35 -9.62
C LEU A 112 -3.87 4.03 -9.16
N GLY A 113 -4.96 3.98 -9.94
CA GLY A 113 -5.16 4.03 -11.40
C GLY A 113 -5.57 2.68 -12.03
N GLY A 114 -6.16 1.76 -11.26
CA GLY A 114 -6.63 0.44 -11.73
C GLY A 114 -7.79 0.54 -12.74
N ALA A 115 -7.82 -0.41 -13.68
CA ALA A 115 -8.76 -0.54 -14.79
C ALA A 115 -8.95 0.75 -15.64
N GLY A 116 -8.03 0.98 -16.58
CA GLY A 116 -8.19 2.03 -17.58
C GLY A 116 -6.95 2.31 -18.43
N TYR A 117 -6.76 1.54 -19.51
CA TYR A 117 -5.82 1.88 -20.58
C TYR A 117 -6.38 3.06 -21.40
N VAL A 118 -6.31 4.27 -20.83
CA VAL A 118 -6.72 5.49 -21.55
C VAL A 118 -5.55 5.94 -22.41
N GLU A 119 -5.55 5.45 -23.64
CA GLU A 119 -4.68 5.93 -24.71
C GLU A 119 -4.91 7.43 -24.91
N ARG A 120 -3.90 8.23 -24.55
CA ARG A 120 -3.91 9.67 -24.80
C ARG A 120 -3.49 9.93 -26.24
N ARG A 121 -4.45 10.38 -27.04
CA ARG A 121 -4.18 11.31 -28.15
C ARG A 121 -3.79 12.68 -27.59
#